data_AF-A0A1Q3H140-F1
#
_entry.id   AF-A0A1Q3H140-F1
#
_cell.length_a   1.000
_cell.length_b   1.000
_cell.length_c   1.000
_cell.angle_alpha   90.00
_cell.angle_beta   90.00
_cell.angle_gamma   90.00
#
_symmetry.space_group_name_H-M   'P 1'
#
loop_
_entity.id
_entity.type
_entity.pdbx_description
1 polymer ?
#
loop_
_entity_poly.entity_id
_entity_poly.type
_entity_poly.pdbx_seq_one_letter_code
_entity_poly.pdbx_strand_id
1 'polypeptide(L)'
;MEEISLEEKFMQLLRSADEANVALAFEIAKGTPLVDLEGFKKRYLTLWKCFFGDDLQEPEPLHIAALNQPELDLKHKKLTYIPSEIGLLVNLQKLQLFVNKLTRLPKEIAALKKLHWLGLAGNEMKDFEAIASLHNLQWLSFAGNNLSHLPQEIESLQNLRELNLRFNPIYPKEQAQIRRWLPNCEVHFSEFKVSD
;
A
#
# COMPACT_ATOMS: atom_id res chain seq x y z
N MET A 1 -15.57 -1.53 -26.26
CA MET A 1 -15.39 -2.31 -25.02
C MET A 1 -14.47 -3.46 -25.41
N GLU A 2 -13.20 -3.42 -25.01
CA GLU A 2 -12.27 -4.51 -25.30
C GLU A 2 -12.68 -5.75 -24.50
N GLU A 3 -12.77 -6.88 -25.17
CA GLU A 3 -13.09 -8.15 -24.52
C GLU A 3 -11.89 -8.58 -23.67
N ILE A 4 -12.11 -8.73 -22.36
CA ILE A 4 -11.07 -9.19 -21.44
C ILE A 4 -10.67 -10.60 -21.83
N SER A 5 -9.35 -10.85 -21.97
CA SER A 5 -8.82 -12.16 -22.33
C SER A 5 -9.22 -13.24 -21.31
N LEU A 6 -9.23 -14.50 -21.73
CA LEU A 6 -9.51 -15.62 -20.82
C LEU A 6 -8.52 -15.68 -19.66
N GLU A 7 -7.24 -15.39 -19.93
CA GLU A 7 -6.19 -15.29 -18.91
C GLU A 7 -6.49 -14.20 -17.88
N GLU A 8 -6.91 -13.02 -18.31
CA GLU A 8 -7.20 -11.92 -17.38
C GLU A 8 -8.47 -12.20 -16.56
N LYS A 9 -9.51 -12.81 -17.16
CA LYS A 9 -10.68 -13.31 -16.41
C LYS A 9 -10.28 -14.33 -15.35
N PHE A 10 -9.36 -15.22 -15.68
CA PHE A 10 -8.84 -16.20 -14.74
C PHE A 10 -8.04 -15.55 -13.60
N MET A 11 -7.19 -14.57 -13.92
CA MET A 11 -6.45 -13.79 -12.93
C MET A 11 -7.36 -12.98 -12.01
N GLN A 12 -8.52 -12.51 -12.50
CA GLN A 12 -9.53 -11.84 -11.67
C GLN A 12 -10.13 -12.80 -10.62
N LEU A 13 -10.39 -14.05 -10.97
CA LEU A 13 -10.85 -15.06 -10.01
C LEU A 13 -9.76 -15.37 -8.98
N LEU A 14 -8.51 -15.55 -9.42
CA LEU A 14 -7.38 -15.79 -8.51
C LEU A 14 -7.10 -14.63 -7.54
N ARG A 15 -7.35 -13.39 -7.95
CA ARG A 15 -7.15 -12.18 -7.14
C ARG A 15 -8.44 -11.71 -6.45
N SER A 16 -9.46 -12.56 -6.41
CA SER A 16 -10.75 -12.24 -5.79
C SER A 16 -10.62 -12.07 -4.28
N ALA A 17 -11.41 -11.15 -3.72
CA ALA A 17 -11.60 -11.01 -2.27
C ALA A 17 -12.59 -12.06 -1.71
N ASP A 18 -13.31 -12.76 -2.59
CA ASP A 18 -14.18 -13.89 -2.25
C ASP A 18 -13.40 -15.21 -2.37
N GLU A 19 -13.35 -15.95 -1.26
CA GLU A 19 -12.69 -17.26 -1.15
C GLU A 19 -13.23 -18.28 -2.15
N ALA A 20 -14.54 -18.31 -2.40
CA ALA A 20 -15.16 -19.28 -3.31
C ALA A 20 -14.67 -19.09 -4.75
N ASN A 21 -14.44 -17.83 -5.16
CA ASN A 21 -13.88 -17.53 -6.47
C ASN A 21 -12.42 -17.99 -6.59
N VAL A 22 -11.62 -17.81 -5.54
CA VAL A 22 -10.23 -18.27 -5.52
C VAL A 22 -10.18 -19.81 -5.52
N ALA A 23 -11.05 -20.47 -4.74
CA ALA A 23 -11.16 -21.92 -4.72
C ALA A 23 -11.57 -22.48 -6.09
N LEU A 24 -12.55 -21.84 -6.75
CA LEU A 24 -12.93 -22.19 -8.12
C LEU A 24 -11.75 -22.05 -9.09
N ALA A 25 -10.99 -20.96 -8.99
CA ALA A 25 -9.80 -20.76 -9.82
C ALA A 25 -8.74 -21.84 -9.59
N PHE A 26 -8.55 -22.28 -8.35
CA PHE A 26 -7.64 -23.38 -8.02
C PHE A 26 -8.08 -24.69 -8.68
N GLU A 27 -9.37 -25.02 -8.64
CA GLU A 27 -9.90 -26.22 -9.31
C GLU A 27 -9.75 -26.15 -10.83
N ILE A 28 -10.03 -25.00 -11.44
CA ILE A 28 -9.82 -24.77 -12.88
C ILE A 28 -8.33 -24.94 -13.25
N ALA A 29 -7.40 -24.46 -12.43
CA ALA A 29 -5.96 -24.58 -12.67
C ALA A 29 -5.46 -26.04 -12.68
N LYS A 30 -6.10 -26.95 -11.95
CA LYS A 30 -5.74 -28.39 -11.97
C LYS A 30 -5.95 -29.02 -13.34
N GLY A 31 -6.97 -28.56 -14.08
CA GLY A 31 -7.32 -29.08 -15.41
C GLY A 31 -6.69 -28.31 -16.58
N THR A 32 -6.04 -27.19 -16.31
CA THR A 32 -5.54 -26.29 -17.36
C THR A 32 -4.29 -25.54 -16.91
N PRO A 33 -3.12 -25.70 -17.56
CA PRO A 33 -1.89 -24.97 -17.24
C PRO A 33 -1.93 -23.56 -17.85
N LEU A 34 -3.05 -22.84 -17.69
CA LEU A 34 -3.23 -21.47 -18.18
C LEU A 34 -2.28 -20.48 -17.47
N VAL A 35 -1.89 -20.79 -16.23
CA VAL A 35 -0.98 -19.98 -15.43
C VAL A 35 -0.06 -20.86 -14.59
N ASP A 36 1.09 -20.29 -14.22
CA ASP A 36 1.95 -20.84 -13.17
C ASP A 36 1.29 -20.63 -11.79
N LEU A 37 0.41 -21.55 -11.41
CA LEU A 37 -0.30 -21.51 -10.12
C LEU A 37 0.66 -21.61 -8.94
N GLU A 38 1.71 -22.42 -9.05
CA GLU A 38 2.70 -22.61 -7.98
C GLU A 38 3.51 -21.33 -7.77
N GLY A 39 3.96 -20.69 -8.85
CA GLY A 39 4.59 -19.38 -8.80
C GLY A 39 3.65 -18.30 -8.23
N PHE A 40 2.37 -18.33 -8.60
CA PHE A 40 1.35 -17.43 -8.04
C PHE A 40 1.19 -17.61 -6.52
N LYS A 41 0.97 -18.84 -6.06
CA LYS A 41 0.86 -19.18 -4.64
C LYS A 41 2.11 -18.77 -3.88
N LYS A 42 3.30 -19.04 -4.40
CA LYS A 42 4.57 -18.66 -3.76
C LYS A 42 4.67 -17.15 -3.51
N ARG A 43 4.20 -16.32 -4.43
CA ARG A 43 4.19 -14.86 -4.26
C ARG A 43 3.22 -14.40 -3.17
N TYR A 44 2.04 -15.03 -3.08
CA TYR A 44 1.10 -14.78 -1.97
C TYR A 44 1.65 -15.28 -0.64
N LEU A 45 2.38 -16.39 -0.63
CA LEU A 45 3.06 -16.89 0.54
C LEU A 45 4.10 -15.89 1.06
N THR A 46 4.88 -15.25 0.17
CA THR A 46 5.82 -14.17 0.55
C THR A 46 5.10 -13.03 1.29
N LEU A 47 3.95 -12.58 0.77
CA LEU A 47 3.14 -11.55 1.44
C LEU A 47 2.64 -12.03 2.80
N TRP A 48 2.06 -13.23 2.84
CA TRP A 48 1.50 -13.80 4.06
C TRP A 48 2.55 -13.89 5.16
N LYS A 49 3.72 -14.44 4.83
CA LYS A 49 4.84 -14.59 5.76
C LYS A 49 5.32 -13.26 6.31
N CYS A 50 5.45 -12.26 5.44
CA CYS A 50 5.83 -10.91 5.84
C CYS A 50 4.80 -10.29 6.81
N PHE A 51 3.50 -10.44 6.55
CA PHE A 51 2.44 -9.73 7.27
C PHE A 51 1.95 -10.43 8.53
N PHE A 52 1.92 -11.76 8.52
CA PHE A 52 1.25 -12.57 9.52
C PHE A 52 2.15 -13.62 10.18
N GLY A 53 3.34 -13.89 9.64
CA GLY A 53 4.32 -14.82 10.21
C GLY A 53 4.55 -16.08 9.37
N ASP A 54 5.60 -16.84 9.73
CA ASP A 54 6.17 -17.91 8.90
C ASP A 54 5.51 -19.29 9.01
N ASP A 55 4.41 -19.40 9.76
CA ASP A 55 3.78 -20.69 10.07
C ASP A 55 3.12 -21.35 8.85
N LEU A 56 2.73 -20.56 7.85
CA LEU A 56 2.08 -21.05 6.65
C LEU A 56 3.08 -21.70 5.69
N GLN A 57 2.82 -22.95 5.29
CA GLN A 57 3.62 -23.66 4.30
C GLN A 57 3.12 -23.38 2.87
N GLU A 58 1.80 -23.37 2.67
CA GLU A 58 1.17 -23.15 1.38
C GLU A 58 -0.11 -22.33 1.54
N PRO A 59 -0.37 -21.33 0.69
CA PRO A 59 -1.59 -20.54 0.78
C PRO A 59 -2.80 -21.26 0.19
N GLU A 60 -3.77 -21.53 1.05
CA GLU A 60 -5.13 -21.92 0.67
C GLU A 60 -5.95 -20.70 0.16
N PRO A 61 -7.10 -20.92 -0.52
CA PRO A 61 -7.95 -19.84 -1.03
C PRO A 61 -8.28 -18.73 -0.03
N LEU A 62 -8.52 -19.10 1.23
CA LEU A 62 -8.82 -18.14 2.30
C LEU A 62 -7.70 -17.12 2.53
N HIS A 63 -6.44 -17.55 2.39
CA HIS A 63 -5.26 -16.71 2.63
C HIS A 63 -5.11 -15.66 1.52
N ILE A 64 -5.36 -16.08 0.28
CA ILE A 64 -5.34 -15.21 -0.91
C ILE A 64 -6.51 -14.22 -0.87
N ALA A 65 -7.72 -14.70 -0.53
CA ALA A 65 -8.90 -13.85 -0.42
C ALA A 65 -8.76 -12.81 0.71
N ALA A 66 -8.19 -13.19 1.85
CA ALA A 66 -7.91 -12.29 2.96
C ALA A 66 -6.91 -11.18 2.58
N LEU A 67 -5.90 -11.48 1.75
CA LEU A 67 -4.96 -10.48 1.25
C LEU A 67 -5.56 -9.57 0.16
N ASN A 68 -6.55 -10.05 -0.60
CA ASN A 68 -7.18 -9.29 -1.69
C ASN A 68 -8.38 -8.42 -1.27
N GLN A 69 -8.61 -8.25 0.04
CA GLN A 69 -9.66 -7.35 0.52
C GLN A 69 -9.40 -5.89 0.10
N PRO A 70 -10.45 -5.07 -0.06
CA PRO A 70 -10.29 -3.64 -0.35
C PRO A 70 -9.58 -2.86 0.77
N GLU A 71 -9.60 -3.38 2.00
CA GLU A 71 -8.92 -2.77 3.15
C GLU A 71 -7.99 -3.80 3.79
N LEU A 72 -6.73 -3.43 3.99
CA LEU A 72 -5.73 -4.28 4.63
C LEU A 72 -5.15 -3.56 5.85
N ASP A 73 -5.36 -4.15 7.03
CA ASP A 73 -4.85 -3.67 8.31
C ASP A 73 -3.57 -4.42 8.70
N LEU A 74 -2.44 -3.70 8.66
CA LEU A 74 -1.10 -4.17 9.03
C LEU A 74 -0.50 -3.30 10.14
N LYS A 75 -1.34 -2.72 11.00
CA LYS A 75 -0.85 -1.91 12.13
C LYS A 75 -0.11 -2.78 13.15
N HIS A 76 0.92 -2.22 13.77
CA HIS A 76 1.65 -2.85 14.89
C HIS A 76 2.27 -4.22 14.57
N LYS A 77 2.63 -4.48 13.31
CA LYS A 77 3.22 -5.75 12.86
C LYS A 77 4.75 -5.78 12.94
N LYS A 78 5.38 -4.69 13.39
CA LYS A 78 6.86 -4.52 13.45
C LYS A 78 7.53 -4.70 12.07
N LEU A 79 6.81 -4.41 10.99
CA LEU A 79 7.30 -4.55 9.62
C LEU A 79 8.48 -3.60 9.39
N THR A 80 9.57 -4.14 8.87
CA THR A 80 10.76 -3.37 8.46
C THR A 80 10.80 -3.13 6.95
N TYR A 81 10.03 -3.90 6.19
CA TYR A 81 9.85 -3.74 4.75
C TYR A 81 8.48 -4.26 4.30
N ILE A 82 8.09 -3.92 3.07
CA ILE A 82 6.97 -4.51 2.35
C ILE A 82 7.54 -5.18 1.08
N PRO A 83 7.21 -6.44 0.79
CA PRO A 83 7.72 -7.16 -0.37
C PRO A 83 7.13 -6.59 -1.68
N SER A 84 7.84 -6.73 -2.79
CA SER A 84 7.41 -6.21 -4.10
C SER A 84 6.12 -6.87 -4.60
N GLU A 85 5.80 -8.05 -4.09
CA GLU A 85 4.54 -8.75 -4.29
C GLU A 85 3.31 -7.95 -3.87
N ILE A 86 3.43 -6.86 -3.10
CA ILE A 86 2.30 -5.98 -2.77
C ILE A 86 1.55 -5.50 -4.01
N GLY A 87 2.23 -5.36 -5.16
CA GLY A 87 1.60 -5.01 -6.43
C GLY A 87 0.59 -6.03 -6.96
N LEU A 88 0.49 -7.22 -6.35
CA LEU A 88 -0.55 -8.21 -6.64
C LEU A 88 -1.93 -7.84 -6.11
N LEU A 89 -2.00 -7.02 -5.07
CA LEU A 89 -3.24 -6.73 -4.33
C LEU A 89 -4.05 -5.62 -5.02
N VAL A 90 -4.35 -5.82 -6.32
CA VAL A 90 -4.94 -4.80 -7.22
C VAL A 90 -6.34 -4.30 -6.79
N ASN A 91 -6.97 -4.98 -5.83
CA ASN A 91 -8.25 -4.58 -5.26
C ASN A 91 -8.12 -3.60 -4.08
N LEU A 92 -6.91 -3.41 -3.55
CA LEU A 92 -6.67 -2.63 -2.35
C LEU A 92 -7.00 -1.14 -2.56
N GLN A 93 -7.82 -0.61 -1.65
CA GLN A 93 -8.29 0.77 -1.60
C GLN A 93 -7.73 1.53 -0.39
N LYS A 94 -7.62 0.82 0.74
CA LYS A 94 -7.05 1.35 1.99
C LYS A 94 -5.97 0.44 2.55
N LEU A 95 -4.79 1.00 2.80
CA LEU A 95 -3.67 0.28 3.39
C LEU A 95 -3.24 0.95 4.70
N GLN A 96 -3.38 0.23 5.82
CA GLN A 96 -3.02 0.74 7.15
C GLN A 96 -1.71 0.12 7.63
N LEU A 97 -0.64 0.91 7.65
CA LEU A 97 0.71 0.50 8.05
C LEU A 97 1.19 1.23 9.31
N PHE A 98 0.26 1.69 10.16
CA PHE A 98 0.63 2.46 11.34
C PHE A 98 1.50 1.69 12.32
N VAL A 99 2.43 2.39 12.95
CA VAL A 99 3.28 1.86 14.03
C VAL A 99 4.03 0.61 13.59
N ASN A 100 4.81 0.77 12.53
CA ASN A 100 5.78 -0.20 12.02
C ASN A 100 7.18 0.43 12.01
N LYS A 101 8.14 -0.15 11.29
CA LYS A 101 9.52 0.33 11.19
C LYS A 101 9.93 0.51 9.72
N LEU A 102 8.98 0.91 8.88
CA LEU A 102 9.20 1.07 7.45
C LEU A 102 10.02 2.33 7.18
N THR A 103 11.02 2.20 6.32
CA THR A 103 11.83 3.32 5.84
C THR A 103 11.50 3.75 4.41
N ARG A 104 10.84 2.84 3.66
CA ARG A 104 10.42 3.00 2.26
C ARG A 104 9.32 2.02 1.93
N LEU A 105 8.66 2.23 0.79
CA LEU A 105 7.76 1.27 0.15
C LEU A 105 8.37 0.78 -1.17
N PRO A 106 8.07 -0.45 -1.61
CA PRO A 106 8.54 -0.95 -2.91
C PRO A 106 7.85 -0.19 -4.05
N LYS A 107 8.56 0.02 -5.16
CA LYS A 107 8.03 0.72 -6.35
C LYS A 107 6.77 0.05 -6.92
N GLU A 108 6.62 -1.26 -6.70
CA GLU A 108 5.47 -2.05 -7.14
C GLU A 108 4.15 -1.64 -6.48
N ILE A 109 4.19 -0.83 -5.41
CA ILE A 109 2.97 -0.20 -4.87
C ILE A 109 2.26 0.67 -5.92
N ALA A 110 2.98 1.17 -6.94
CA ALA A 110 2.42 1.88 -8.09
C ALA A 110 1.36 1.07 -8.85
N ALA A 111 1.35 -0.26 -8.73
CA ALA A 111 0.34 -1.14 -9.35
C ALA A 111 -1.04 -1.03 -8.68
N LEU A 112 -1.12 -0.51 -7.45
CA LEU A 112 -2.35 -0.41 -6.68
C LEU A 112 -3.22 0.78 -7.15
N LYS A 113 -3.77 0.68 -8.36
CA LYS A 113 -4.52 1.78 -8.99
C LYS A 113 -5.81 2.16 -8.25
N LYS A 114 -6.34 1.30 -7.38
CA LYS A 114 -7.53 1.60 -6.55
C LYS A 114 -7.19 2.23 -5.19
N LEU A 115 -5.90 2.28 -4.82
CA LEU A 115 -5.47 2.77 -3.52
C LEU A 115 -5.70 4.29 -3.43
N HIS A 116 -6.58 4.69 -2.51
CA HIS A 116 -6.89 6.10 -2.26
C HIS A 116 -6.61 6.53 -0.81
N TRP A 117 -6.27 5.59 0.07
CA TRP A 117 -5.97 5.86 1.47
C TRP A 117 -4.73 5.09 1.92
N LEU A 118 -3.73 5.78 2.45
CA LEU A 118 -2.48 5.18 2.91
C LEU A 118 -2.05 5.75 4.28
N GLY A 119 -1.98 4.88 5.29
CA GLY A 119 -1.57 5.24 6.63
C GLY A 119 -0.16 4.76 6.95
N LEU A 120 0.79 5.69 7.10
CA LEU A 120 2.20 5.42 7.44
C LEU A 120 2.63 6.09 8.76
N ALA A 121 1.70 6.55 9.59
CA ALA A 121 2.02 7.16 10.88
C ALA A 121 2.83 6.22 11.79
N GLY A 122 3.80 6.76 12.52
CA GLY A 122 4.66 5.99 13.43
C GLY A 122 5.57 5.00 12.71
N ASN A 123 6.16 5.40 11.58
CA ASN A 123 7.21 4.64 10.88
C ASN A 123 8.53 5.43 10.90
N GLU A 124 9.49 5.03 10.08
CA GLU A 124 10.81 5.66 9.95
C GLU A 124 11.05 6.11 8.49
N MET A 125 9.99 6.57 7.81
CA MET A 125 10.02 6.86 6.36
C MET A 125 11.10 7.88 6.00
N LYS A 126 11.87 7.57 4.95
CA LYS A 126 12.94 8.43 4.40
C LYS A 126 12.89 8.56 2.89
N ASP A 127 12.35 7.55 2.22
CA ASP A 127 12.23 7.48 0.76
C ASP A 127 10.75 7.54 0.38
N PHE A 128 10.42 8.46 -0.52
CA PHE A 128 9.07 8.78 -0.96
C PHE A 128 8.86 8.52 -2.46
N GLU A 129 9.87 8.01 -3.18
CA GLU A 129 9.81 7.83 -4.63
C GLU A 129 8.62 6.96 -5.03
N ALA A 130 8.46 5.82 -4.35
CA ALA A 130 7.33 4.92 -4.59
C ALA A 130 5.97 5.59 -4.30
N ILE A 131 5.90 6.48 -3.32
CA ILE A 131 4.67 7.15 -2.91
C ILE A 131 4.24 8.18 -3.94
N ALA A 132 5.19 8.89 -4.55
CA ALA A 132 4.93 9.84 -5.63
C ALA A 132 4.28 9.20 -6.88
N SER A 133 4.28 7.87 -7.00
CA SER A 133 3.59 7.16 -8.09
C SER A 133 2.09 6.90 -7.83
N LEU A 134 1.60 7.17 -6.61
CA LEU A 134 0.24 6.88 -6.17
C LEU A 134 -0.74 8.01 -6.54
N HIS A 135 -0.91 8.26 -7.83
CA HIS A 135 -1.69 9.41 -8.32
C HIS A 135 -3.16 9.43 -7.89
N ASN A 136 -3.74 8.29 -7.47
CA ASN A 136 -5.14 8.20 -7.00
C ASN A 136 -5.29 8.40 -5.50
N LEU A 137 -4.20 8.66 -4.78
CA LEU A 137 -4.21 8.82 -3.33
C LEU A 137 -4.95 10.11 -2.93
N GLN A 138 -5.87 9.98 -1.99
CA GLN A 138 -6.68 11.07 -1.46
C GLN A 138 -6.35 11.39 0.00
N TRP A 139 -5.93 10.38 0.76
CA TRP A 139 -5.54 10.54 2.17
C TRP A 139 -4.19 9.88 2.42
N LEU A 140 -3.27 10.62 3.01
CA LEU A 140 -1.93 10.17 3.35
C LEU A 140 -1.53 10.68 4.74
N SER A 141 -0.97 9.80 5.57
CA SER A 141 -0.43 10.20 6.86
C SER A 141 0.98 9.71 7.06
N PHE A 142 1.90 10.63 7.30
CA PHE A 142 3.27 10.38 7.79
C PHE A 142 3.45 10.84 9.24
N ALA A 143 2.37 11.01 10.01
CA ALA A 143 2.50 11.54 11.35
C ALA A 143 3.50 10.73 12.20
N GLY A 144 4.45 11.38 12.89
CA GLY A 144 5.44 10.68 13.72
C GLY A 144 6.48 9.85 12.95
N ASN A 145 7.00 10.35 11.82
CA ASN A 145 8.09 9.73 11.04
C ASN A 145 9.44 10.45 11.19
N ASN A 146 9.54 11.43 12.10
CA ASN A 146 10.73 12.27 12.29
C ASN A 146 11.18 13.02 11.00
N LEU A 147 10.23 13.44 10.18
CA LEU A 147 10.49 14.15 8.93
C LEU A 147 10.83 15.62 9.18
N SER A 148 11.94 16.10 8.63
CA SER A 148 12.27 17.53 8.62
C SER A 148 11.85 18.25 7.33
N HIS A 149 11.64 17.49 6.25
CA HIS A 149 11.25 17.95 4.93
C HIS A 149 10.51 16.85 4.16
N LEU A 150 9.88 17.25 3.06
CA LEU A 150 9.38 16.34 2.03
C LEU A 150 10.11 16.60 0.72
N PRO A 151 10.34 15.57 -0.12
CA PRO A 151 10.92 15.78 -1.43
C PRO A 151 9.86 16.38 -2.38
N GLN A 152 10.30 17.12 -3.41
CA GLN A 152 9.40 17.84 -4.32
C GLN A 152 8.42 16.90 -5.05
N GLU A 153 8.81 15.64 -5.26
CA GLU A 153 8.03 14.58 -5.88
C GLU A 153 6.65 14.40 -5.24
N ILE A 154 6.42 14.86 -4.00
CA ILE A 154 5.09 14.87 -3.39
C ILE A 154 4.07 15.71 -4.18
N GLU A 155 4.53 16.68 -4.98
CA GLU A 155 3.73 17.49 -5.90
C GLU A 155 2.98 16.62 -6.93
N SER A 156 3.43 15.39 -7.22
CA SER A 156 2.73 14.49 -8.14
C SER A 156 1.37 13.99 -7.63
N LEU A 157 1.09 14.14 -6.33
CA LEU A 157 -0.12 13.65 -5.67
C LEU A 157 -1.29 14.63 -5.82
N GLN A 158 -1.65 14.93 -7.06
CA GLN A 158 -2.64 15.95 -7.41
C GLN A 158 -4.07 15.67 -6.90
N ASN A 159 -4.39 14.41 -6.57
CA ASN A 159 -5.68 14.01 -5.99
C ASN A 159 -5.69 14.02 -4.45
N LEU A 160 -4.56 14.36 -3.81
CA LEU A 160 -4.44 14.30 -2.36
C LEU A 160 -5.26 15.41 -1.71
N ARG A 161 -6.22 15.01 -0.88
CA ARG A 161 -7.14 15.90 -0.17
C ARG A 161 -6.68 16.19 1.24
N GLU A 162 -6.07 15.22 1.90
CA GLU A 162 -5.58 15.35 3.26
C GLU A 162 -4.18 14.74 3.40
N LEU A 163 -3.29 15.51 4.01
CA LEU A 163 -1.93 15.11 4.32
C LEU A 163 -1.63 15.39 5.80
N ASN A 164 -1.50 14.32 6.59
CA ASN A 164 -1.16 14.43 8.00
C ASN A 164 0.35 14.30 8.24
N LEU A 165 0.99 15.40 8.66
CA LEU A 165 2.41 15.51 8.99
C LEU A 165 2.64 15.85 10.47
N ARG A 166 1.62 15.74 11.33
CA ARG A 166 1.77 15.98 12.77
C ARG A 166 2.88 15.12 13.38
N PHE A 167 3.47 15.58 14.47
CA PHE A 167 4.57 14.91 15.16
C PHE A 167 5.83 14.69 14.29
N ASN A 168 6.09 15.60 13.36
CA ASN A 168 7.34 15.67 12.60
C ASN A 168 7.99 17.05 12.79
N PRO A 169 9.34 17.14 12.84
CA PRO A 169 10.07 18.41 12.96
C PRO A 169 10.11 19.23 11.66
N ILE A 170 8.95 19.49 11.04
CA ILE A 170 8.83 20.27 9.78
C ILE A 170 8.69 21.76 10.10
N TYR A 171 9.78 22.51 9.99
CA TYR A 171 9.84 23.94 10.33
C TYR A 171 9.02 24.83 9.38
N PRO A 172 8.61 26.05 9.78
CA PRO A 172 7.69 26.91 9.01
C PRO A 172 8.08 27.17 7.54
N LYS A 173 9.37 27.30 7.24
CA LYS A 173 9.85 27.47 5.85
C LYS A 173 9.44 26.29 4.97
N GLU A 174 9.61 25.09 5.50
CA GLU A 174 9.28 23.84 4.81
C GLU A 174 7.76 23.64 4.73
N GLN A 175 7.02 23.99 5.77
CA GLN A 175 5.56 23.97 5.73
C GLN A 175 5.01 24.85 4.60
N ALA A 176 5.56 26.06 4.42
CA ALA A 176 5.17 26.95 3.35
C ALA A 176 5.48 26.36 1.96
N GLN A 177 6.61 25.66 1.83
CA GLN A 177 6.98 24.97 0.59
C GLN A 177 6.01 23.81 0.28
N ILE A 178 5.69 22.97 1.26
CA ILE A 178 4.74 21.87 1.11
C ILE A 178 3.36 22.38 0.71
N ARG A 179 2.88 23.48 1.30
CA ARG A 179 1.62 24.12 0.91
C ARG A 179 1.62 24.65 -0.52
N ARG A 180 2.78 25.04 -1.06
CA ARG A 180 2.91 25.45 -2.47
C ARG A 180 2.86 24.27 -3.42
N TRP A 181 3.49 23.14 -3.06
CA TRP A 181 3.42 21.91 -3.85
C TRP A 181 2.03 21.27 -3.84
N LEU A 182 1.27 21.43 -2.75
CA LEU A 182 -0.05 20.83 -2.58
C LEU A 182 -1.12 21.89 -2.22
N PRO A 183 -1.44 22.83 -3.13
CA PRO A 183 -2.31 23.97 -2.82
C PRO A 183 -3.77 23.58 -2.54
N ASN A 184 -4.22 22.43 -3.04
CA ASN A 184 -5.58 21.92 -2.88
C ASN A 184 -5.72 20.84 -1.79
N CYS A 185 -4.64 20.59 -1.03
CA CYS A 185 -4.58 19.58 0.02
C CYS A 185 -4.66 20.23 1.39
N GLU A 186 -5.48 19.67 2.29
CA GLU A 186 -5.47 20.02 3.70
C GLU A 186 -4.24 19.38 4.37
N VAL A 187 -3.23 20.21 4.67
CA VAL A 187 -1.99 19.76 5.31
C VAL A 187 -1.97 20.10 6.80
N HIS A 188 -1.85 19.06 7.62
CA HIS A 188 -1.79 19.17 9.08
C HIS A 188 -0.36 19.05 9.60
N PHE A 189 0.13 20.09 10.28
CA PHE A 189 1.42 20.10 10.95
C PHE A 189 1.26 20.09 12.48
N SER A 190 2.36 19.83 13.20
CA SER A 190 2.39 20.11 14.65
C SER A 190 2.37 21.61 14.91
N GLU A 191 1.73 22.01 16.00
CA GLU A 191 1.93 23.34 16.58
C GLU A 191 3.35 23.43 17.15
N PHE A 192 4.14 24.39 16.67
CA PHE A 192 5.36 24.77 17.37
C PHE A 192 4.98 25.73 18.50
N LYS A 193 5.07 25.27 19.74
CA LYS A 193 5.20 26.21 20.85
C LYS A 193 6.62 26.77 20.78
N VAL A 194 6.72 28.05 20.41
CA VAL A 194 7.96 28.80 20.66
C VAL A 194 8.11 28.80 22.18
N SER A 195 9.14 28.11 22.69
CA SER A 195 9.52 28.27 24.09
C SER A 195 10.02 29.70 24.25
N ASP A 196 9.37 30.48 25.11
CA ASP A 196 9.82 31.82 25.51
C ASP A 196 11.23 31.80 26.13
#